data_AF-A0A562KKZ8-F1
#
_entry.id   AF-A0A562KKZ8-F1
#
_cell.length_a   1.000
_cell.length_b   1.000
_cell.length_c   1.000
_cell.angle_alpha   90.00
_cell.angle_beta   90.00
_cell.angle_gamma   90.00
#
_symmetry.space_group_name_H-M   'P 1'
#
loop_
_entity.id
_entity.type
_entity.pdbx_description
1 polymer ?
#
loop_
_entity_poly.entity_id
_entity_poly.type
_entity_poly.pdbx_seq_one_letter_code
_entity_poly.pdbx_strand_id
1 'polypeptide(L)'
;MSTDHLHRPMPDAARAVGERLEPEAAALLKRAFDEVMAIEALGPTRHHDALSLMFAICASMTAKAIIMLAKLYPAAPSDSIWQAGIVDLQMQASNDFATYLAMLQEKGDRQ
;
A
#
# COMPACT_ATOMS: atom_id res chain seq x y z
N MET A 1 -1.36 -13.15 -31.88
CA MET A 1 -1.22 -12.66 -30.48
C MET A 1 -2.58 -12.82 -29.81
N SER A 2 -2.66 -13.52 -28.69
CA SER A 2 -3.90 -13.64 -27.91
C SER A 2 -4.18 -12.31 -27.19
N THR A 3 -5.42 -11.82 -27.27
CA THR A 3 -5.91 -10.62 -26.58
C THR A 3 -6.21 -10.86 -25.09
N ASP A 4 -5.83 -12.02 -24.51
CA ASP A 4 -6.11 -12.35 -23.10
C ASP A 4 -5.63 -11.29 -22.10
N HIS A 5 -4.59 -10.53 -22.42
CA HIS A 5 -4.07 -9.42 -21.62
C HIS A 5 -5.01 -8.20 -21.59
N LEU A 6 -5.92 -8.06 -22.56
CA LEU A 6 -6.99 -7.06 -22.56
C LEU A 6 -8.18 -7.50 -21.69
N HIS A 7 -8.29 -8.79 -21.36
CA HIS A 7 -9.44 -9.34 -20.62
C HIS A 7 -9.18 -9.56 -19.12
N ARG A 8 -7.93 -9.47 -18.65
CA ARG A 8 -7.65 -9.54 -17.21
C ARG A 8 -7.97 -8.21 -16.53
N PRO A 9 -8.93 -8.15 -15.60
CA PRO A 9 -9.21 -6.92 -14.85
C PRO A 9 -7.97 -6.47 -14.08
N MET A 10 -7.53 -5.24 -14.37
CA MET A 10 -6.38 -4.60 -13.69
C MET A 10 -6.57 -4.47 -12.16
N PRO A 11 -7.80 -4.25 -11.63
CA PRO A 11 -8.03 -4.24 -10.19
C PRO A 11 -7.66 -5.55 -9.49
N ASP A 12 -8.00 -6.71 -10.05
CA ASP A 12 -7.68 -8.01 -9.44
C ASP A 12 -6.16 -8.28 -9.46
N ALA A 13 -5.50 -7.90 -10.56
CA ALA A 13 -4.05 -7.99 -10.66
C ALA A 13 -3.36 -7.03 -9.67
N ALA A 14 -3.88 -5.82 -9.50
CA ALA A 14 -3.38 -4.85 -8.53
C ALA A 14 -3.54 -5.35 -7.10
N ARG A 15 -4.68 -5.97 -6.77
CA ARG A 15 -4.88 -6.62 -5.47
C ARG A 15 -3.88 -7.74 -5.22
N ALA A 16 -3.70 -8.65 -6.18
CA ALA A 16 -2.72 -9.74 -6.06
C ALA A 16 -1.28 -9.23 -5.92
N VAL A 17 -0.93 -8.13 -6.60
CA VAL A 17 0.37 -7.45 -6.42
C VAL A 17 0.47 -6.85 -5.03
N GLY A 18 -0.58 -6.19 -4.54
CA GLY A 18 -0.67 -5.63 -3.18
C GLY A 18 -0.47 -6.69 -2.10
N GLU A 19 -1.25 -7.76 -2.14
CA GLU A 19 -1.17 -8.92 -1.21
C GLU A 19 0.25 -9.53 -1.19
N ARG A 20 0.93 -9.56 -2.35
CA ARG A 20 2.30 -10.06 -2.44
C ARG A 20 3.33 -9.11 -1.82
N LEU A 21 3.10 -7.80 -1.89
CA LEU A 21 4.01 -6.78 -1.36
C LEU A 21 3.76 -6.49 0.12
N GLU A 22 2.55 -6.72 0.62
CA GLU A 22 2.14 -6.40 1.98
C GLU A 22 3.08 -6.93 3.07
N PRO A 23 3.53 -8.21 3.08
CA PRO A 23 4.39 -8.70 4.14
C PRO A 23 5.74 -7.98 4.21
N GLU A 24 6.32 -7.67 3.04
CA GLU A 24 7.57 -6.93 2.92
C GLU A 24 7.38 -5.48 3.38
N ALA A 25 6.31 -4.82 2.92
CA ALA A 25 5.97 -3.45 3.30
C ALA A 25 5.76 -3.34 4.82
N ALA A 26 4.99 -4.24 5.41
CA ALA A 26 4.71 -4.28 6.84
C ALA A 26 5.99 -4.49 7.67
N ALA A 27 6.88 -5.39 7.24
CA ALA A 27 8.14 -5.63 7.91
C ALA A 27 9.06 -4.40 7.87
N LEU A 28 9.16 -3.73 6.72
CA LEU A 28 9.95 -2.51 6.56
C LEU A 28 9.38 -1.34 7.38
N LEU A 29 8.07 -1.14 7.35
CA LEU A 29 7.40 -0.10 8.13
C LEU A 29 7.60 -0.30 9.63
N LYS A 30 7.40 -1.53 10.12
CA LYS A 30 7.60 -1.85 11.53
C LYS A 30 9.05 -1.59 11.95
N ARG A 31 10.01 -2.08 11.17
CA ARG A 31 11.43 -1.90 11.45
C ARG A 31 11.83 -0.42 11.47
N ALA A 32 11.42 0.35 10.46
CA ALA A 32 11.74 1.77 10.38
C ALA A 32 11.13 2.55 11.55
N PHE A 33 9.89 2.23 11.93
CA PHE A 33 9.26 2.83 13.09
C PHE A 33 10.02 2.52 14.39
N ASP A 34 10.32 1.24 14.63
CA ASP A 34 11.05 0.80 15.82
C ASP A 34 12.44 1.46 15.91
N GLU A 35 13.16 1.54 14.79
CA GLU A 35 14.48 2.18 14.71
C GLU A 35 14.42 3.67 15.05
N VAL A 36 13.45 4.42 14.51
CA VAL A 36 13.29 5.85 14.83
C VAL A 36 12.92 6.07 16.28
N MET A 37 12.01 5.25 16.81
CA MET A 37 11.51 5.39 18.17
C MET A 37 12.57 5.06 19.23
N ALA A 38 13.59 4.27 18.87
CA ALA A 38 14.74 3.97 19.71
C ALA A 38 15.77 5.11 19.79
N ILE A 39 15.72 6.11 18.88
CA ILE A 39 16.69 7.21 18.88
C ILE A 39 16.24 8.30 19.85
N GLU A 40 16.76 8.25 21.07
CA GLU A 40 16.45 9.22 22.14
C GLU A 40 16.81 10.66 21.76
N ALA A 41 17.88 10.86 20.98
CA ALA A 41 18.37 12.18 20.55
C ALA A 41 17.39 12.96 19.67
N LEU A 42 16.43 12.29 19.02
CA LEU A 42 15.39 12.95 18.20
C LEU A 42 14.34 13.66 19.08
N GLY A 43 14.20 13.26 20.35
CA GLY A 43 13.25 13.85 21.28
C GLY A 43 11.85 14.00 20.66
N PRO A 44 11.28 15.22 20.59
CA PRO A 44 9.93 15.44 20.06
C PRO A 44 9.81 15.25 18.53
N THR A 45 10.90 15.26 17.75
CA THR A 45 10.82 15.12 16.27
C THR A 45 10.66 13.68 15.82
N ARG A 46 10.93 12.70 16.69
CA ARG A 46 10.91 11.27 16.36
C ARG A 46 9.61 10.82 15.68
N HIS A 47 8.48 11.40 16.07
CA HIS A 47 7.20 11.07 15.45
C HIS A 47 7.11 11.57 14.00
N HIS A 48 7.55 12.80 13.73
CA HIS A 48 7.60 13.36 12.38
C HIS A 48 8.55 12.56 11.48
N ASP A 49 9.70 12.15 12.01
CA ASP A 49 10.69 11.41 11.25
C ASP A 49 10.21 9.98 10.95
N ALA A 50 9.51 9.35 11.90
CA ALA A 50 8.85 8.06 11.68
C ALA A 50 7.79 8.16 10.58
N LEU A 51 6.95 9.20 10.59
CA LEU A 51 5.97 9.46 9.53
C LEU A 51 6.65 9.67 8.17
N SER A 52 7.74 10.45 8.12
CA SER A 52 8.49 10.71 6.89
C SER A 52 9.05 9.42 6.29
N LEU A 53 9.60 8.54 7.12
CA LEU A 53 10.08 7.22 6.70
C LEU A 53 8.94 6.32 6.22
N MET A 54 7.78 6.35 6.88
CA MET A 54 6.58 5.64 6.41
C MET A 54 6.19 6.11 5.00
N PHE A 55 6.16 7.42 4.74
CA PHE A 55 5.86 7.97 3.41
C PHE A 55 6.86 7.47 2.35
N ALA A 56 8.16 7.48 2.67
CA ALA A 56 9.19 7.01 1.74
C ALA A 56 9.04 5.51 1.41
N ILE A 57 8.71 4.68 2.40
CA ILE A 57 8.45 3.24 2.20
C ILE A 57 7.20 3.04 1.35
N CYS A 58 6.09 3.72 1.66
CA CYS A 58 4.86 3.65 0.89
C CYS A 58 5.06 4.05 -0.58
N ALA A 59 5.80 5.14 -0.83
CA ALA A 59 6.14 5.58 -2.18
C ALA A 59 6.97 4.52 -2.93
N SER A 60 7.95 3.92 -2.26
CA SER A 60 8.79 2.87 -2.84
C SER A 60 7.98 1.60 -3.18
N MET A 61 7.08 1.18 -2.29
CA MET A 61 6.19 0.04 -2.52
C MET A 61 5.21 0.31 -3.67
N THR A 62 4.68 1.53 -3.76
CA THR A 62 3.81 1.96 -4.86
C THR A 62 4.55 1.89 -6.19
N ALA A 63 5.77 2.43 -6.27
CA ALA A 63 6.60 2.35 -7.47
C ALA A 63 6.88 0.88 -7.87
N LYS A 64 7.17 0.02 -6.89
CA LYS A 64 7.36 -1.42 -7.11
C LYS A 64 6.10 -2.09 -7.66
N ALA A 65 4.93 -1.75 -7.12
CA ALA A 65 3.64 -2.24 -7.62
C ALA A 65 3.37 -1.82 -9.07
N ILE A 66 3.63 -0.55 -9.42
CA ILE A 66 3.51 -0.04 -10.80
C ILE A 66 4.42 -0.82 -11.75
N ILE A 67 5.68 -1.06 -11.37
CA ILE A 67 6.62 -1.84 -12.18
C ILE A 67 6.12 -3.28 -12.38
N MET A 68 5.55 -3.89 -11.34
CA MET A 68 4.98 -5.23 -11.43
C MET A 68 3.75 -5.28 -12.33
N LEU A 69 2.86 -4.29 -12.23
CA LEU A 69 1.68 -4.17 -13.09
C LEU A 69 2.06 -3.89 -14.55
N ALA A 70 3.05 -3.04 -14.80
CA ALA A 70 3.56 -2.78 -16.15
C ALA A 70 4.12 -4.04 -16.83
N LYS A 71 4.70 -4.96 -16.06
CA LYS A 71 5.14 -6.27 -16.59
C LYS A 71 3.96 -7.18 -16.96
N LEU A 72 2.85 -7.10 -16.23
CA LEU A 72 1.63 -7.86 -16.51
C LEU A 72 0.83 -7.26 -17.68
N TYR A 73 0.89 -5.94 -17.84
CA TYR A 73 0.15 -5.17 -18.86
C TYR A 73 1.11 -4.29 -19.68
N PRO A 74 2.00 -4.87 -20.50
CA PRO A 74 3.04 -4.12 -21.21
C PRO A 74 2.51 -3.16 -22.28
N ALA A 75 1.26 -3.36 -22.72
CA ALA A 75 0.57 -2.49 -23.68
C ALA A 75 -0.27 -1.38 -23.01
N ALA A 76 -0.44 -1.42 -21.68
CA ALA A 76 -1.20 -0.41 -20.97
C ALA A 76 -0.34 0.85 -20.75
N PRO A 77 -0.86 2.06 -21.02
CA PRO A 77 -0.15 3.28 -20.68
C PRO A 77 -0.02 3.43 -19.16
N SER A 78 1.02 4.14 -18.70
CA SER A 78 1.30 4.36 -17.28
C SER A 78 0.10 4.95 -16.53
N ASP A 79 -0.64 5.86 -17.16
CA ASP A 79 -1.80 6.51 -16.55
C ASP A 79 -2.94 5.52 -16.30
N SER A 80 -3.10 4.52 -17.17
CA SER A 80 -4.08 3.46 -16.97
C SER A 80 -3.67 2.54 -15.82
N ILE A 81 -2.38 2.21 -15.70
CA ILE A 81 -1.84 1.44 -14.56
C ILE A 81 -2.04 2.20 -13.25
N TRP A 82 -1.82 3.51 -13.27
CA TRP A 82 -2.04 4.36 -12.11
C TRP A 82 -3.51 4.39 -11.70
N GLN A 83 -4.41 4.76 -12.63
CA GLN A 83 -5.83 4.95 -12.33
C GLN A 83 -6.55 3.62 -12.02
N ALA A 84 -6.43 2.61 -12.87
CA ALA A 84 -7.20 1.37 -12.74
C ALA A 84 -6.49 0.30 -11.89
N GLY A 85 -5.20 0.47 -11.60
CA GLY A 85 -4.45 -0.42 -10.73
C GLY A 85 -4.27 0.18 -9.34
N ILE A 86 -3.52 1.27 -9.26
CA ILE A 86 -3.07 1.84 -7.98
C ILE A 86 -4.18 2.58 -7.24
N VAL A 87 -4.91 3.48 -7.91
CA VAL A 87 -5.97 4.27 -7.25
C VAL A 87 -7.11 3.38 -6.77
N ASP A 88 -7.54 2.40 -7.58
CA ASP A 88 -8.56 1.43 -7.16
C ASP A 88 -8.11 0.62 -5.94
N LEU A 89 -6.84 0.16 -5.92
CA LEU A 89 -6.27 -0.53 -4.76
C LEU A 89 -6.25 0.35 -3.51
N GLN A 90 -5.91 1.64 -3.64
CA GLN A 90 -5.94 2.61 -2.54
C GLN A 90 -7.36 2.83 -2.00
N MET A 91 -8.37 2.87 -2.88
CA MET A 91 -9.77 3.01 -2.47
C MET A 91 -10.28 1.77 -1.75
N GLN A 92 -9.93 0.58 -2.21
CA GLN A 92 -10.25 -0.67 -1.51
C GLN A 92 -9.61 -0.70 -0.12
N ALA A 93 -8.31 -0.43 -0.02
CA ALA A 93 -7.61 -0.38 1.26
C ALA A 93 -8.22 0.67 2.22
N SER A 94 -8.68 1.80 1.70
CA SER A 94 -9.37 2.83 2.49
C SER A 94 -10.71 2.34 3.04
N ASN A 95 -11.50 1.62 2.23
CA ASN A 95 -12.77 1.02 2.65
C ASN A 95 -12.57 -0.09 3.68
N ASP A 96 -11.56 -0.93 3.50
CA ASP A 96 -11.20 -1.99 4.45
C ASP A 96 -10.80 -1.39 5.80
N PHE A 97 -10.01 -0.31 5.77
CA PHE A 97 -9.63 0.43 6.97
C PHE A 97 -10.83 1.08 7.67
N ALA A 98 -11.73 1.73 6.92
CA ALA A 98 -12.95 2.31 7.47
C ALA A 98 -13.84 1.25 8.14
N THR A 99 -13.95 0.07 7.51
CA THR A 99 -14.69 -1.07 8.05
C THR A 99 -14.05 -1.57 9.34
N TYR A 100 -12.72 -1.71 9.36
CA TYR A 100 -11.98 -2.09 10.56
C TYR A 100 -12.18 -1.10 11.71
N LEU A 101 -12.16 0.20 11.45
CA LEU A 101 -12.42 1.24 12.46
C LEU A 101 -13.83 1.13 13.04
N ALA A 102 -14.85 0.94 12.20
CA ALA A 102 -16.23 0.75 12.65
C ALA A 102 -16.36 -0.48 13.57
N MET A 103 -15.70 -1.59 13.21
CA MET A 103 -15.68 -2.80 14.04
C MET A 103 -15.00 -2.57 15.41
N LEU A 104 -13.97 -1.73 15.49
CA LEU A 104 -13.33 -1.40 16.75
C LEU A 104 -14.23 -0.53 17.64
N GLN A 105 -14.95 0.42 17.07
CA GLN A 105 -15.91 1.25 17.79
C GLN A 105 -17.04 0.41 18.40
N GLU A 106 -17.64 -0.49 17.62
CA GLU A 106 -18.69 -1.40 18.11
C GLU A 106 -18.21 -2.33 19.25
N LYS A 107 -16.92 -2.69 19.26
CA LYS A 107 -16.32 -3.49 20.34
C LYS A 107 -16.03 -2.67 21.59
N GLY A 108 -15.64 -1.40 21.42
CA GLY A 108 -15.42 -0.46 22.53
C GLY A 108 -16.71 -0.08 23.25
N ASP A 109 -17.81 0.07 22.51
CA ASP A 109 -19.13 0.43 23.05
C ASP A 109 -19.84 -0.72 23.79
N ARG A 110 -19.29 -1.94 23.75
CA ARG A 110 -19.80 -3.14 24.45
C ARG A 110 -19.05 -3.45 25.76
N GLN A 111 -18.09 -2.62 26.16
CA GLN A 111 -17.39 -2.71 27.45
C GLN A 111 -17.90 -1.66 28.43
#